data_AF-A0A0K0IXP3-F1
#
_entry.id   AF-A0A0K0IXP3-F1
#
_cell.length_a   1.000
_cell.length_b   1.000
_cell.length_c   1.000
_cell.angle_alpha   90.00
_cell.angle_beta   90.00
_cell.angle_gamma   90.00
#
_symmetry.space_group_name_H-M   'P 1'
#
loop_
_entity.id
_entity.type
_entity.pdbx_description
1 polymer ?
#
loop_
_entity_poly.entity_id
_entity_poly.type
_entity_poly.pdbx_seq_one_letter_code
_entity_poly.pdbx_strand_id
1 'polypeptide(L)'
;MKKLSSMFTISSKVRGIAILTDNEKKLFNKEITLPVVIVPPKVIGHLIGCKEIADRTPVINIPRQSEKAIVFNPEKMDENTRNVVLNTIENLTGLTAKFDSYNITLNYDDWSVKSCITAILPEGLEFGGFSQIGHIVHVNLREELLFYKKAIGKILLDKISSCKTVVNNLDAIWT
;
A
#
# COMPACT_ATOMS: atom_id res chain seq x y z
N MET A 1 17.55 -4.03 3.30
CA MET A 1 16.11 -3.71 3.36
C MET A 1 15.50 -3.97 1.99
N LYS A 2 14.43 -4.76 1.87
CA LYS A 2 13.68 -4.87 0.59
C LYS A 2 13.14 -3.46 0.29
N LYS A 3 13.68 -2.78 -0.72
CA LYS A 3 13.14 -1.50 -1.19
C LYS A 3 11.67 -1.78 -1.53
N LEU A 4 10.74 -1.14 -0.82
CA LEU A 4 9.33 -1.25 -1.18
C LEU A 4 9.21 -0.81 -2.64
N SER A 5 8.51 -1.59 -3.45
CA SER A 5 8.30 -1.31 -4.87
C SER A 5 7.94 0.16 -5.06
N SER A 6 8.65 0.85 -5.96
CA SER A 6 8.46 2.28 -6.26
C SER A 6 7.02 2.61 -6.65
N MET A 7 6.29 1.62 -7.16
CA MET A 7 4.87 1.74 -7.45
C MET A 7 3.98 1.85 -6.21
N PHE A 8 4.34 1.26 -5.08
CA PHE A 8 3.55 1.32 -3.84
C PHE A 8 4.09 2.36 -2.85
N THR A 9 4.58 3.49 -3.36
CA THR A 9 4.92 4.66 -2.56
C THR A 9 3.98 5.82 -2.84
N ILE A 10 3.70 6.62 -1.82
CA ILE A 10 2.92 7.85 -1.95
C ILE A 10 3.73 8.88 -2.74
N SER A 11 3.04 9.65 -3.58
CA SER A 11 3.63 10.72 -4.38
C SER A 11 4.33 11.77 -3.51
N SER A 12 5.47 12.30 -3.96
CA SER A 12 6.17 13.41 -3.29
C SER A 12 5.35 14.71 -3.26
N LYS A 13 4.25 14.80 -4.01
CA LYS A 13 3.29 15.92 -3.97
C LYS A 13 2.70 16.16 -2.58
N VAL A 14 2.67 15.15 -1.71
CA VAL A 14 2.15 15.30 -0.34
C VAL A 14 3.18 15.87 0.63
N ARG A 15 4.44 16.01 0.21
CA ARG A 15 5.54 16.45 1.08
C ARG A 15 5.35 17.89 1.51
N GLY A 16 5.56 18.16 2.79
CA GLY A 16 5.42 19.48 3.39
C GLY A 16 4.00 19.81 3.86
N ILE A 17 3.01 18.91 3.69
CA ILE A 17 1.64 19.15 4.15
C ILE A 17 1.59 19.17 5.68
N ALA A 18 1.36 20.36 6.25
CA ALA A 18 1.21 20.60 7.69
C ALA A 18 -0.25 20.55 8.18
N ILE A 19 -1.21 20.74 7.28
CA ILE A 19 -2.65 20.67 7.54
C ILE A 19 -3.27 19.74 6.50
N LEU A 20 -3.90 18.66 6.95
CA LEU A 20 -4.50 17.67 6.07
C LEU A 20 -6.03 17.89 5.99
N THR A 21 -6.51 18.44 4.87
CA THR A 21 -7.94 18.50 4.54
C THR A 21 -8.30 17.47 3.48
N ASP A 22 -9.58 17.40 3.09
CA ASP A 22 -10.03 16.50 2.03
C ASP A 22 -9.40 16.84 0.66
N ASN A 23 -8.97 18.08 0.45
CA ASN A 23 -8.25 18.46 -0.77
C ASN A 23 -6.82 17.90 -0.77
N GLU A 24 -6.10 18.03 0.34
CA GLU A 24 -4.77 17.44 0.49
C GLU A 24 -4.81 15.91 0.44
N LYS A 25 -5.87 15.27 0.98
CA LYS A 25 -6.05 13.82 0.89
C LYS A 25 -6.10 13.31 -0.55
N LYS A 26 -6.66 14.09 -1.49
CA LYS A 26 -6.67 13.72 -2.92
C LYS A 26 -5.26 13.61 -3.51
N LEU A 27 -4.26 14.28 -2.93
CA LEU A 27 -2.87 14.19 -3.39
C LEU A 27 -2.22 12.83 -3.08
N PHE A 28 -2.85 12.01 -2.22
CA PHE A 28 -2.46 10.63 -1.97
C PHE A 28 -2.95 9.66 -3.06
N ASN A 29 -3.80 10.14 -3.97
CA ASN A 29 -4.31 9.30 -5.04
C ASN A 29 -3.17 8.88 -5.97
N LYS A 30 -3.14 7.59 -6.29
CA LYS A 30 -2.15 7.02 -7.20
C LYS A 30 -2.81 5.96 -8.06
N GLU A 31 -2.73 6.16 -9.37
CA GLU A 31 -3.13 5.16 -10.35
C GLU A 31 -1.97 4.19 -10.57
N ILE A 32 -2.28 2.90 -10.52
CA ILE A 32 -1.32 1.82 -10.75
C ILE A 32 -1.93 0.86 -11.74
N THR A 33 -1.20 0.58 -12.82
CA THR A 33 -1.53 -0.46 -13.78
C THR A 33 -0.82 -1.74 -13.38
N LEU A 34 -1.60 -2.78 -13.11
CA LEU A 34 -1.11 -4.08 -12.69
C LEU A 34 -1.25 -5.09 -13.85
N PRO A 35 -0.21 -5.88 -14.15
CA PRO A 35 -0.34 -7.02 -15.04
C PRO A 35 -1.25 -8.06 -14.39
N VAL A 36 -2.19 -8.60 -15.17
CA VAL A 36 -3.11 -9.63 -14.71
C VAL A 36 -3.22 -10.76 -15.71
N VAL A 37 -3.53 -11.96 -15.23
CA VAL A 37 -3.95 -13.07 -16.09
C VAL A 37 -5.35 -13.48 -15.69
N ILE A 38 -6.27 -13.41 -16.65
CA ILE A 38 -7.67 -13.77 -16.47
C ILE A 38 -7.81 -15.26 -16.64
N VAL A 39 -8.45 -15.92 -15.68
CA VAL A 39 -8.64 -17.36 -15.66
C VAL A 39 -10.06 -17.71 -15.22
N PRO A 40 -10.63 -18.82 -15.74
CA PRO A 40 -11.90 -19.33 -15.25
C PRO A 40 -11.84 -19.64 -13.74
N PRO A 41 -12.94 -19.41 -12.98
CA PRO A 41 -12.97 -19.72 -11.55
C PRO A 41 -12.63 -21.18 -11.21
N LYS A 42 -12.86 -22.11 -12.14
CA LYS A 42 -12.63 -23.55 -11.98
C LYS A 42 -11.14 -23.92 -11.88
N VAL A 43 -10.24 -23.15 -12.48
CA VAL A 43 -8.80 -23.48 -12.53
C VAL A 43 -7.99 -22.77 -11.46
N ILE A 44 -8.56 -21.75 -10.80
CA ILE A 44 -7.80 -20.90 -9.88
C ILE A 44 -7.19 -21.66 -8.70
N GLY A 45 -7.87 -22.70 -8.21
CA GLY A 45 -7.38 -23.54 -7.12
C GLY A 45 -6.08 -24.27 -7.46
N HIS A 46 -5.87 -24.62 -8.73
CA HIS A 46 -4.63 -25.24 -9.19
C HIS A 46 -3.47 -24.23 -9.27
N LEU A 47 -3.77 -22.94 -9.38
CA LEU A 47 -2.78 -21.87 -9.58
C LEU A 47 -2.33 -21.21 -8.27
N ILE A 48 -3.23 -21.03 -7.30
CA ILE A 48 -2.96 -20.29 -6.04
C ILE A 48 -1.87 -20.94 -5.16
N GLY A 49 -1.58 -22.24 -5.33
CA GLY A 49 -0.52 -22.94 -4.59
C GLY A 49 0.79 -23.18 -5.36
N CYS A 50 0.83 -22.81 -6.64
CA CYS A 50 1.98 -23.07 -7.50
C CYS A 50 3.12 -22.11 -7.15
N LYS A 51 4.31 -22.60 -6.78
CA LYS A 51 5.44 -21.78 -6.32
C LYS A 51 5.88 -20.77 -7.36
N GLU A 52 5.84 -21.17 -8.62
CA GLU A 52 6.18 -20.39 -9.81
C GLU A 52 5.30 -19.13 -9.94
N ILE A 53 4.05 -19.21 -9.45
CA ILE A 53 3.05 -18.13 -9.47
C ILE A 53 3.00 -17.41 -8.10
N ALA A 54 2.92 -18.16 -7.00
CA ALA A 54 2.68 -17.66 -5.65
C ALA A 54 3.87 -16.88 -5.05
N ASP A 55 5.11 -17.28 -5.33
CA ASP A 55 6.30 -16.54 -4.86
C ASP A 55 6.42 -15.17 -5.55
N ARG A 56 5.64 -14.97 -6.63
CA ARG A 56 5.68 -13.76 -7.44
C ARG A 56 4.59 -12.77 -7.08
N THR A 57 3.46 -13.15 -6.44
CA THR A 57 2.39 -12.18 -6.10
C THR A 57 1.30 -12.53 -5.09
N PRO A 58 0.64 -11.48 -4.52
CA PRO A 58 -0.68 -11.63 -3.92
C PRO A 58 -1.74 -11.87 -5.01
N VAL A 59 -2.40 -13.02 -4.94
CA VAL A 59 -3.57 -13.33 -5.78
C VAL A 59 -4.76 -12.55 -5.25
N ILE A 60 -5.08 -11.42 -5.89
CA ILE A 60 -6.29 -10.64 -5.60
C ILE A 60 -7.37 -11.05 -6.58
N ASN A 61 -8.55 -11.43 -6.08
CA ASN A 61 -9.70 -11.68 -6.93
C ASN A 61 -10.26 -10.33 -7.42
N ILE A 62 -10.11 -10.04 -8.71
CA ILE A 62 -10.83 -8.93 -9.34
C ILE A 62 -12.20 -9.48 -9.77
N PRO A 63 -13.31 -9.04 -9.19
CA PRO A 63 -14.63 -9.47 -9.63
C PRO A 63 -14.93 -8.83 -11.00
N ARG A 64 -14.61 -9.53 -12.10
CA ARG A 64 -15.33 -9.39 -13.36
C ARG A 64 -16.46 -10.41 -13.32
N GLN A 65 -17.67 -10.06 -13.76
CA GLN A 65 -18.94 -10.78 -13.50
C GLN A 65 -18.89 -12.31 -13.63
N SER A 66 -17.99 -12.88 -14.44
CA SER A 66 -17.85 -14.32 -14.67
C SER A 66 -16.41 -14.86 -14.61
N GLU A 67 -15.42 -14.03 -14.26
CA GLU A 67 -13.99 -14.37 -14.38
C GLU A 67 -13.21 -14.00 -13.12
N LYS A 68 -12.13 -14.74 -12.86
CA LYS A 68 -11.16 -14.38 -11.84
C LYS A 68 -9.87 -13.93 -12.51
N ALA A 69 -9.09 -13.12 -11.81
CA ALA A 69 -7.79 -12.69 -12.29
C ALA A 69 -6.71 -13.00 -11.25
N ILE A 70 -5.53 -13.38 -11.72
CA ILE A 70 -4.32 -13.40 -10.92
C ILE A 70 -3.61 -12.08 -11.16
N VAL A 71 -3.36 -11.34 -10.09
CA VAL A 71 -2.70 -10.04 -10.15
C VAL A 71 -1.20 -10.21 -9.93
N PHE A 72 -0.41 -9.52 -10.75
CA PHE A 72 1.04 -9.63 -10.75
C PHE A 72 1.73 -8.32 -10.32
N ASN A 73 2.93 -8.42 -9.73
CA ASN A 73 3.73 -7.26 -9.36
C ASN A 73 4.43 -6.78 -10.63
N PRO A 74 4.11 -5.57 -11.13
CA PRO A 74 4.69 -5.05 -12.36
C PRO A 74 6.22 -5.01 -12.35
N GLU A 75 6.85 -4.73 -11.21
CA GLU A 75 8.32 -4.67 -11.10
C GLU A 75 9.02 -6.03 -11.18
N LYS A 76 8.27 -7.13 -11.04
CA LYS A 76 8.78 -8.50 -11.17
C LYS A 76 8.35 -9.17 -12.47
N MET A 77 7.78 -8.43 -13.41
CA MET A 77 7.10 -8.97 -14.58
C MET A 77 7.79 -8.60 -15.90
N ASP A 78 9.03 -9.07 -16.04
CA ASP A 78 9.77 -9.05 -17.30
C ASP A 78 9.22 -10.08 -18.31
N GLU A 79 9.68 -10.01 -19.57
CA GLU A 79 9.21 -10.88 -20.65
C GLU A 79 9.42 -12.37 -20.34
N ASN A 80 10.58 -12.73 -19.79
CA ASN A 80 10.89 -14.11 -19.41
C ASN A 80 9.91 -14.63 -18.34
N THR A 81 9.64 -13.82 -17.31
CA THR A 81 8.70 -14.16 -16.24
C THR A 81 7.29 -14.31 -16.78
N ARG A 82 6.86 -13.44 -17.71
CA ARG A 82 5.56 -13.57 -18.38
C ARG A 82 5.45 -14.92 -19.09
N ASN A 83 6.47 -15.30 -19.86
CA ASN A 83 6.47 -16.57 -20.58
C ASN A 83 6.44 -17.77 -19.63
N VAL A 84 7.21 -17.75 -18.54
CA VAL A 84 7.18 -18.79 -17.50
C VAL A 84 5.78 -18.92 -16.89
N VAL A 85 5.12 -17.80 -16.56
CA VAL A 85 3.77 -17.81 -16.00
C VAL A 85 2.76 -18.39 -17.00
N LEU A 86 2.78 -17.95 -18.26
CA LEU A 86 1.86 -18.44 -19.29
C LEU A 86 2.03 -19.95 -19.53
N ASN A 87 3.27 -20.41 -19.70
CA ASN A 87 3.56 -21.83 -19.88
C ASN A 87 3.13 -22.66 -18.66
N THR A 88 3.32 -22.13 -17.45
CA THR A 88 2.87 -22.81 -16.22
C THR A 88 1.36 -22.93 -16.17
N ILE A 89 0.63 -21.88 -16.54
CA ILE A 89 -0.84 -21.91 -16.60
C ILE A 89 -1.30 -22.92 -17.64
N GLU A 90 -0.71 -22.93 -18.83
CA GLU A 90 -1.05 -23.87 -19.89
C GLU A 90 -0.77 -25.32 -19.47
N ASN A 91 0.39 -25.60 -18.86
CA ASN A 91 0.75 -26.94 -18.39
C ASN A 91 -0.16 -27.47 -17.27
N LEU A 92 -0.61 -26.60 -16.36
CA LEU A 92 -1.43 -27.01 -15.21
C LEU A 92 -2.93 -27.07 -15.53
N THR A 93 -3.38 -26.37 -16.56
CA THR A 93 -4.83 -26.16 -16.80
C THR A 93 -5.27 -26.52 -18.22
N GLY A 94 -4.34 -26.71 -19.15
CA GLY A 94 -4.62 -26.87 -20.58
C GLY A 94 -5.15 -25.60 -21.26
N LEU A 95 -5.14 -24.46 -20.55
CA LEU A 95 -5.69 -23.20 -21.04
C LEU A 95 -4.57 -22.30 -21.56
N THR A 96 -4.69 -21.86 -22.81
CA THR A 96 -3.87 -20.77 -23.35
C THR A 96 -4.37 -19.43 -22.78
N ALA A 97 -3.70 -18.95 -21.75
CA ALA A 97 -4.01 -17.67 -21.11
C ALA A 97 -3.24 -16.51 -21.76
N LYS A 98 -3.63 -15.27 -21.43
CA LYS A 98 -2.97 -14.06 -21.91
C LYS A 98 -2.85 -13.07 -20.77
N PHE A 99 -1.79 -12.25 -20.81
CA PHE A 99 -1.73 -11.09 -19.94
C PHE A 99 -2.69 -10.00 -20.42
N ASP A 100 -3.37 -9.39 -19.46
CA ASP A 100 -4.16 -8.18 -19.60
C ASP A 100 -3.64 -7.15 -18.58
N SER A 101 -4.15 -5.93 -18.64
CA SER A 101 -3.86 -4.87 -17.69
C SER A 101 -5.07 -4.56 -16.82
N TYR A 102 -4.83 -4.29 -15.54
CA TYR A 102 -5.87 -3.82 -14.63
C TYR A 102 -5.42 -2.55 -13.93
N ASN A 103 -6.23 -1.49 -14.07
CA ASN A 103 -5.97 -0.22 -13.42
C ASN A 103 -6.65 -0.18 -12.05
N ILE A 104 -5.87 0.13 -11.03
CA ILE A 104 -6.37 0.45 -9.69
C ILE A 104 -6.03 1.89 -9.34
N THR A 105 -6.87 2.50 -8.51
CA THR A 105 -6.61 3.81 -7.92
C THR A 105 -6.50 3.63 -6.42
N LEU A 106 -5.29 3.73 -5.89
CA LEU A 106 -5.08 3.82 -4.45
C LEU A 106 -5.40 5.25 -4.01
N ASN A 107 -6.10 5.39 -2.90
CA ASN A 107 -6.45 6.67 -2.30
C ASN A 107 -5.86 6.78 -0.88
N TYR A 108 -6.14 7.90 -0.21
CA TYR A 108 -5.66 8.16 1.15
C TYR A 108 -5.92 6.99 2.11
N ASP A 109 -7.08 6.34 2.05
CA ASP A 109 -7.48 5.30 2.99
C ASP A 109 -6.72 3.99 2.79
N ASP A 110 -6.27 3.69 1.57
CA ASP A 110 -5.51 2.46 1.23
C ASP A 110 -4.08 2.46 1.80
N TRP A 111 -3.55 3.63 2.17
CA TRP A 111 -2.19 3.76 2.68
C TRP A 111 -2.12 3.54 4.20
N SER A 112 -1.02 2.95 4.67
CA SER A 112 -0.78 2.78 6.11
C SER A 112 -0.52 4.11 6.83
N VAL A 113 -0.81 4.17 8.13
CA VAL A 113 -0.47 5.32 9.01
C VAL A 113 0.99 5.74 8.83
N LYS A 114 1.91 4.77 8.93
CA LYS A 114 3.35 5.01 8.82
C LYS A 114 3.72 5.57 7.45
N SER A 115 3.15 5.01 6.37
CA SER A 115 3.38 5.49 5.01
C SER A 115 2.91 6.93 4.84
N CYS A 116 1.69 7.25 5.30
CA CYS A 116 1.14 8.60 5.20
C CYS A 116 1.99 9.62 5.95
N ILE A 117 2.33 9.34 7.22
CA ILE A 117 3.15 10.26 8.02
C ILE A 117 4.53 10.43 7.38
N THR A 118 5.20 9.35 6.99
CA THR A 118 6.52 9.43 6.35
C THR A 118 6.47 10.24 5.04
N ALA A 119 5.40 10.12 4.27
CA ALA A 119 5.28 10.78 2.97
C ALA A 119 5.13 12.31 3.10
N ILE A 120 4.39 12.80 4.11
CA ILE A 120 4.18 14.25 4.30
C ILE A 120 5.40 14.96 4.88
N LEU A 121 6.31 14.22 5.53
CA LEU A 121 7.50 14.81 6.13
C LEU A 121 8.55 15.17 5.06
N PRO A 122 9.31 16.27 5.27
CA PRO A 122 10.53 16.54 4.53
C PRO A 122 11.51 15.36 4.60
N GLU A 123 12.37 15.27 3.59
CA GLU A 123 13.44 14.28 3.59
C GLU A 123 14.39 14.51 4.77
N GLY A 124 14.82 13.42 5.41
CA GLY A 124 15.64 13.46 6.61
C GLY A 124 14.86 13.58 7.93
N LEU A 125 13.57 13.94 7.89
CA LEU A 125 12.71 13.91 9.08
C LEU A 125 12.01 12.56 9.24
N GLU A 126 12.08 11.99 10.45
CA GLU A 126 11.52 10.67 10.75
C GLU A 126 10.59 10.71 11.96
N PHE A 127 9.41 10.12 11.79
CA PHE A 127 8.43 9.95 12.84
C PHE A 127 8.79 8.76 13.75
N GLY A 128 8.93 9.03 15.05
CA GLY A 128 9.34 8.04 16.06
C GLY A 128 8.30 6.94 16.35
N GLY A 129 7.07 7.09 15.85
CA GLY A 129 5.98 6.16 16.09
C GLY A 129 4.95 6.68 17.09
N PHE A 130 4.03 5.81 17.48
CA PHE A 130 2.97 6.10 18.41
C PHE A 130 2.68 4.88 19.29
N SER A 131 2.14 5.13 20.47
CA SER A 131 1.52 4.10 21.32
C SER A 131 0.05 4.43 21.53
N GLN A 132 -0.75 3.48 21.97
CA GLN A 132 -2.17 3.68 22.17
C GLN A 132 -2.64 3.04 23.48
N ILE A 133 -3.41 3.80 24.27
CA ILE A 133 -4.09 3.33 25.48
C ILE A 133 -5.57 3.68 25.33
N GLY A 134 -6.44 2.67 25.25
CA GLY A 134 -7.86 2.89 25.00
C GLY A 134 -8.10 3.65 23.69
N HIS A 135 -8.76 4.81 23.77
CA HIS A 135 -9.01 5.68 22.60
C HIS A 135 -7.98 6.81 22.43
N ILE A 136 -6.94 6.84 23.27
CA ILE A 136 -5.93 7.89 23.26
C ILE A 136 -4.66 7.35 22.60
N VAL A 137 -4.21 8.05 21.56
CA VAL A 137 -2.93 7.78 20.88
C VAL A 137 -1.89 8.78 21.38
N HIS A 138 -0.78 8.26 21.87
CA HIS A 138 0.35 9.03 22.38
C HIS A 138 1.45 9.07 21.32
N VAL A 139 1.95 10.27 21.05
CA VAL A 139 3.12 10.51 20.19
C VAL A 139 4.16 11.34 20.93
N ASN A 140 5.44 11.12 20.61
CA ASN A 140 6.55 11.90 21.13
C ASN A 140 7.18 12.64 19.94
N LEU A 141 6.60 13.78 19.56
CA LEU A 141 7.12 14.57 18.45
C LEU A 141 8.36 15.35 18.89
N ARG A 142 9.46 15.16 18.16
CA ARG A 142 10.64 16.03 18.26
C ARG A 142 10.31 17.45 17.76
N GLU A 143 11.13 18.43 18.16
CA GLU A 143 10.88 19.86 17.88
C GLU A 143 10.68 20.12 16.38
N GLU A 144 11.49 19.49 15.53
CA GLU A 144 11.44 19.59 14.08
C GLU A 144 10.14 19.02 13.45
N LEU A 145 9.38 18.21 14.19
CA LEU A 145 8.09 17.67 13.74
C LEU A 145 6.89 18.49 14.22
N LEU A 146 7.08 19.47 15.10
CA LEU A 146 5.97 20.23 15.69
C LEU A 146 5.19 21.04 14.64
N PHE A 147 5.84 21.46 13.55
CA PHE A 147 5.18 22.11 12.42
C PHE A 147 4.13 21.20 11.76
N TYR A 148 4.35 19.88 11.77
CA TYR A 148 3.49 18.87 11.16
C TYR A 148 2.48 18.24 12.13
N LYS A 149 2.45 18.67 13.40
CA LYS A 149 1.65 18.03 14.47
C LYS A 149 0.17 17.86 14.13
N LYS A 150 -0.43 18.84 13.43
CA LYS A 150 -1.84 18.80 13.04
C LYS A 150 -2.11 17.76 11.97
N ALA A 151 -1.29 17.71 10.91
CA ALA A 151 -1.40 16.68 9.89
C ALA A 151 -1.16 15.28 10.46
N ILE A 152 -0.12 15.11 11.29
CA ILE A 152 0.15 13.82 11.96
C ILE A 152 -1.04 13.40 12.83
N GLY A 153 -1.55 14.30 13.67
CA GLY A 153 -2.71 14.04 14.52
C GLY A 153 -3.95 13.67 13.71
N LYS A 154 -4.21 14.37 12.59
CA LYS A 154 -5.32 14.05 11.68
C LYS A 154 -5.17 12.67 11.05
N ILE A 155 -3.96 12.30 10.62
CA ILE A 155 -3.69 10.96 10.08
C ILE A 155 -3.99 9.88 11.11
N LEU A 156 -3.53 10.06 12.34
CA LEU A 156 -3.75 9.11 13.43
C LEU A 156 -5.23 8.97 13.78
N LEU A 157 -5.96 10.09 13.87
CA LEU A 157 -7.41 10.10 14.12
C LEU A 157 -8.18 9.40 13.00
N ASP A 158 -7.84 9.67 11.74
CA ASP A 158 -8.59 9.13 10.60
C ASP A 158 -8.34 7.63 10.40
N LYS A 159 -7.11 7.15 10.67
CA LYS A 159 -6.69 5.79 10.31
C LYS A 159 -6.70 4.79 11.47
N ILE A 160 -6.68 5.24 12.71
CA ILE A 160 -6.79 4.37 13.87
C ILE A 160 -8.24 4.41 14.33
N SER A 161 -9.03 3.41 13.94
CA SER A 161 -10.49 3.38 14.15
C SER A 161 -10.93 3.59 15.61
N SER A 162 -10.14 3.14 16.57
CA SER A 162 -10.38 3.30 18.01
C SER A 162 -9.90 4.65 18.57
N CYS A 163 -9.12 5.43 17.82
CA CYS A 163 -8.57 6.71 18.27
C CYS A 163 -9.63 7.81 18.26
N LYS A 164 -9.79 8.50 19.39
CA LYS A 164 -10.61 9.71 19.51
C LYS A 164 -9.80 10.94 19.93
N THR A 165 -8.59 10.72 20.45
CA THR A 165 -7.73 11.81 20.93
C THR A 165 -6.27 11.45 20.67
N VAL A 166 -5.51 12.41 20.17
CA VAL A 166 -4.06 12.30 19.99
C VAL A 166 -3.40 13.29 20.94
N VAL A 167 -2.49 12.79 21.77
CA VAL A 167 -1.72 13.60 22.71
C VAL A 167 -0.25 13.56 22.34
N ASN A 168 0.39 14.73 22.33
CA ASN A 168 1.83 14.81 22.20
C ASN A 168 2.44 14.84 23.59
N ASN A 169 3.21 13.81 23.93
CA ASN A 169 3.95 13.78 25.17
C ASN A 169 5.25 14.56 24.99
N LEU A 170 5.47 15.52 25.88
CA LEU A 170 6.68 16.35 25.89
C LEU A 170 7.78 15.73 26.74
N ASP A 171 7.67 14.44 27.12
CA ASP A 171 8.62 13.71 27.98
C ASP A 171 10.08 14.06 27.61
N ALA A 172 10.59 15.06 28.31
CA ALA A 172 12.00 15.29 28.47
C ALA A 172 12.42 14.19 29.43
N ILE A 173 12.78 13.04 28.87
CA ILE A 173 13.60 12.07 29.60
C ILE A 173 14.93 12.76 29.86
N TRP A 174 15.00 13.54 30.94
CA TRP A 174 16.25 13.86 31.60
C TRP A 174 16.69 12.55 32.23
N THR A 175 17.58 11.82 31.54
CA THR A 175 18.44 10.84 32.22
C THR A 175 19.67 11.56 32.73
#